data_AF-A0A7S0D3C4-F1
#
_entry.id   AF-A0A7S0D3C4-F1
#
_cell.length_a   1.000
_cell.length_b   1.000
_cell.length_c   1.000
_cell.angle_alpha   90.00
_cell.angle_beta   90.00
_cell.angle_gamma   90.00
#
_symmetry.space_group_name_H-M   'P 1'
#
loop_
_entity.id
_entity.type
_entity.pdbx_description
1 polymer ?
#
loop_
_entity_poly.entity_id
_entity_poly.type
_entity_poly.pdbx_seq_one_letter_code
_entity_poly.pdbx_strand_id
1 'polypeptide(L)'
;GNEKVDSFYENERYYPLSGWSKSMLPFKDPHSFSNRDGTKAADRHSFPLDPHEWKAVHEWRIVINPSTDKKGWRYSIDFRTCDTKYVSTAAKTSLFRRRRWIRTKRRVQTSPRLRPPAIIANRTSPGRSYGSSISHATSAPSPAASFALICQPDTNVGRVLEGDKILLPPSILTGLMTKFGREPLPSPMVFEIRNKRARRISHCGVLEFTAPDKSVAILPSWMLRNLKLTPGETSAFTLRPIPKLTDVLLQPLTSEFAERCDDPVRELTNALEKFTCLTAGDSVPIPIAGKTHTFRIRKVQPERKEKRLPSAGCIIDADIKVGFMEAVKKGSQRIEKIASKSNTDTKRQAQSTNRFEGKGPGVKLSANRVIEASEISGKMCPTCRKDIPKSRFALHEIQCMRLNIWCTECNGVIRKVDAKRHSHCKKCGKVVNKDEMQTHMDTEHKLIRCVCGRSFEANEMESHKSLECPRRQLNCRYCSVKVAAEDKAGHEMVCGGRSCTCRICHERVLRRGLGRHMAVVHKMNPSLLNTAEFAGPEEVRNH
;
A
#
# COMPACT_ATOMS: atom_id res chain seq x y z
N GLY A 1 -9.68 23.75 15.94
CA GLY A 1 -9.29 24.40 14.67
C GLY A 1 -10.37 25.39 14.29
N ASN A 2 -9.99 26.56 13.79
CA ASN A 2 -10.94 27.63 13.43
C ASN A 2 -11.69 27.35 12.12
N GLU A 3 -11.42 26.23 11.43
CA GLU A 3 -12.03 25.86 10.15
C GLU A 3 -12.63 24.45 10.18
N LYS A 4 -13.75 24.28 9.49
CA LYS A 4 -14.45 23.00 9.26
C LYS A 4 -14.78 22.86 7.77
N VAL A 5 -14.84 21.63 7.26
CA VAL A 5 -15.20 21.33 5.87
C VAL A 5 -16.51 20.55 5.86
N ASP A 6 -17.54 21.13 5.25
CA ASP A 6 -18.79 20.44 4.93
C ASP A 6 -18.63 19.76 3.56
N SER A 7 -19.19 18.55 3.39
CA SER A 7 -19.15 17.86 2.10
C SER A 7 -20.34 16.95 1.87
N PHE A 8 -20.82 16.91 0.63
CA PHE A 8 -21.84 15.98 0.13
C PHE A 8 -21.47 15.48 -1.27
N TYR A 9 -22.24 14.51 -1.77
CA TYR A 9 -21.98 13.86 -3.06
C TYR A 9 -23.17 14.00 -3.98
N GLU A 10 -22.90 14.22 -5.26
CA GLU A 10 -23.90 14.20 -6.33
C GLU A 10 -23.71 12.91 -7.13
N ASN A 11 -24.82 12.21 -7.37
CA ASN A 11 -24.87 10.87 -7.95
C ASN A 11 -25.73 10.86 -9.21
N GLU A 12 -25.25 10.17 -10.24
CA GLU A 12 -25.99 9.96 -11.47
C GLU A 12 -25.83 8.53 -11.97
N ARG A 13 -26.88 8.03 -12.63
CA ARG A 13 -26.95 6.70 -13.23
C ARG A 13 -26.94 6.80 -14.74
N TYR A 14 -26.22 5.89 -15.38
CA TYR A 14 -26.18 5.78 -16.83
C TYR A 14 -27.35 4.92 -17.34
N TYR A 15 -28.07 5.45 -18.33
CA TYR A 15 -29.12 4.77 -19.07
C TYR A 15 -28.71 4.65 -20.55
N PRO A 16 -28.82 3.47 -21.19
CA PRO A 16 -28.37 3.28 -22.57
C PRO A 16 -28.99 4.23 -23.60
N LEU A 17 -30.23 4.70 -23.38
CA LEU A 17 -30.95 5.57 -24.31
C LEU A 17 -30.84 7.07 -23.99
N SER A 18 -30.63 7.44 -22.72
CA SER A 18 -30.67 8.84 -22.26
C SER A 18 -29.36 9.32 -21.61
N GLY A 19 -28.36 8.45 -21.52
CA GLY A 19 -27.07 8.77 -20.93
C GLY A 19 -27.13 8.95 -19.42
N TRP A 20 -26.33 9.86 -18.88
CA TRP A 20 -26.23 10.12 -17.44
C TRP A 20 -27.42 10.92 -16.93
N SER A 21 -28.12 10.41 -15.92
CA SER A 21 -29.32 11.01 -15.36
C SER A 21 -29.32 11.03 -13.84
N LYS A 22 -29.98 12.05 -13.26
CA LYS A 22 -30.28 12.18 -11.83
C LYS A 22 -31.50 11.37 -11.39
N SER A 23 -32.20 10.75 -12.35
CA SER A 23 -33.32 9.85 -12.06
C SER A 23 -32.78 8.51 -11.57
N MET A 24 -32.73 8.35 -10.25
CA MET A 24 -32.19 7.18 -9.55
C MET A 24 -33.29 6.14 -9.32
N LEU A 25 -32.99 4.84 -9.40
CA LEU A 25 -33.98 3.80 -9.12
C LEU A 25 -34.33 3.77 -7.61
N PRO A 26 -35.63 3.81 -7.26
CA PRO A 26 -36.06 3.68 -5.87
C PRO A 26 -35.53 2.39 -5.22
N PHE A 27 -35.10 2.47 -3.96
CA PHE A 27 -34.62 1.36 -3.10
C PHE A 27 -33.34 0.64 -3.55
N LYS A 28 -32.89 0.80 -4.79
CA LYS A 28 -31.69 0.14 -5.33
C LYS A 28 -30.50 1.08 -5.49
N ASP A 29 -30.77 2.35 -5.77
CA ASP A 29 -29.77 3.38 -6.03
C ASP A 29 -29.73 4.42 -4.91
N PRO A 30 -28.60 5.13 -4.71
CA PRO A 30 -28.53 6.22 -3.74
C PRO A 30 -29.35 7.43 -4.21
N HIS A 31 -29.65 8.34 -3.29
CA HIS A 31 -30.24 9.64 -3.63
C HIS A 31 -29.35 10.42 -4.61
N SER A 32 -29.94 11.22 -5.49
CA SER A 32 -29.22 12.06 -6.47
C SER A 32 -28.23 13.04 -5.81
N PHE A 33 -28.53 13.46 -4.58
CA PHE A 33 -27.60 14.12 -3.67
C PHE A 33 -27.59 13.38 -2.35
N SER A 34 -26.40 12.99 -1.87
CA SER A 34 -26.28 12.11 -0.70
C SER A 34 -25.12 12.45 0.21
N ASN A 35 -25.15 11.88 1.42
CA ASN A 35 -23.99 11.77 2.28
C ASN A 35 -22.90 10.87 1.66
N ARG A 36 -21.75 10.76 2.33
CA ARG A 36 -20.59 9.97 1.86
C ARG A 36 -20.95 8.54 1.49
N ASP A 37 -21.78 7.89 2.29
CA ASP A 37 -22.09 6.47 2.11
C ASP A 37 -23.28 6.24 1.15
N GLY A 38 -23.93 7.32 0.66
CA GLY A 38 -25.10 7.22 -0.21
C GLY A 38 -26.39 6.81 0.47
N THR A 39 -26.36 6.64 1.80
CA THR A 39 -27.46 6.09 2.60
C THR A 39 -28.52 7.13 2.97
N LYS A 40 -28.18 8.42 2.95
CA LYS A 40 -29.11 9.51 3.27
C LYS A 40 -29.02 10.59 2.21
N ALA A 41 -30.15 11.20 1.87
CA ALA A 41 -30.18 12.41 1.06
C ALA A 41 -29.41 13.52 1.78
N ALA A 42 -28.50 14.18 1.08
CA ALA A 42 -27.78 15.34 1.61
C ALA A 42 -27.40 16.26 0.46
N ASP A 43 -27.82 17.52 0.57
CA ASP A 43 -27.62 18.57 -0.41
C ASP A 43 -27.01 19.82 0.24
N ARG A 44 -27.03 20.96 -0.45
CA ARG A 44 -26.50 22.23 0.10
C ARG A 44 -27.26 22.71 1.33
N HIS A 45 -28.57 22.47 1.40
CA HIS A 45 -29.43 22.89 2.51
C HIS A 45 -29.24 22.03 3.75
N SER A 46 -28.76 20.79 3.57
CA SER A 46 -28.41 19.87 4.65
C SER A 46 -27.23 20.36 5.52
N PHE A 47 -26.53 21.41 5.08
CA PHE A 47 -25.43 22.04 5.81
C PHE A 47 -25.67 23.56 5.93
N PRO A 48 -26.61 24.02 6.76
CA PRO A 48 -26.83 25.44 6.97
C PRO A 48 -25.58 26.10 7.59
N LEU A 49 -25.31 27.33 7.16
CA LEU A 49 -24.31 28.18 7.82
C LEU A 49 -25.05 29.09 8.77
N ASP A 50 -24.72 29.02 10.05
CA ASP A 50 -25.06 30.07 10.99
C ASP A 50 -24.12 31.26 10.75
N PRO A 51 -24.61 32.43 10.27
CA PRO A 51 -23.76 33.58 9.98
C PRO A 51 -23.08 34.18 11.22
N HIS A 52 -23.62 33.94 12.41
CA HIS A 52 -23.09 34.48 13.66
C HIS A 52 -21.93 33.63 14.21
N GLU A 53 -21.89 32.34 13.87
CA GLU A 53 -20.83 31.43 14.30
C GLU A 53 -19.82 31.11 13.21
N TRP A 54 -20.24 31.03 11.94
CA TRP A 54 -19.46 30.47 10.84
C TRP A 54 -19.57 31.32 9.56
N LYS A 55 -18.42 31.76 9.03
CA LYS A 55 -18.31 32.41 7.73
C LYS A 55 -17.77 31.42 6.69
N ALA A 56 -18.43 31.30 5.54
CA ALA A 56 -17.90 30.54 4.42
C ALA A 56 -16.59 31.17 3.94
N VAL A 57 -15.54 30.35 3.78
CA VAL A 57 -14.25 30.80 3.20
C VAL A 57 -14.35 30.89 1.68
N HIS A 58 -15.16 30.01 1.07
CA HIS A 58 -15.42 29.95 -0.36
C HIS A 58 -16.84 29.41 -0.58
N GLU A 59 -17.40 29.62 -1.79
CA GLU A 59 -18.62 28.93 -2.21
C GLU A 59 -18.39 27.41 -2.39
N TRP A 60 -19.49 26.66 -2.56
CA TRP A 60 -19.43 25.22 -2.81
C TRP A 60 -18.63 24.92 -4.07
N ARG A 61 -17.57 24.11 -3.93
CA ARG A 61 -16.70 23.72 -5.05
C ARG A 61 -16.64 22.21 -5.22
N ILE A 62 -16.43 21.78 -6.45
CA ILE A 62 -16.24 20.37 -6.81
C ILE A 62 -14.78 19.98 -6.53
N VAL A 63 -14.57 18.81 -5.95
CA VAL A 63 -13.23 18.25 -5.76
C VAL A 63 -12.73 17.66 -7.08
N ILE A 64 -11.65 18.22 -7.62
CA ILE A 64 -10.94 17.70 -8.79
C ILE A 64 -9.56 17.21 -8.33
N ASN A 65 -9.25 15.94 -8.60
CA ASN A 65 -7.99 15.28 -8.26
C ASN A 65 -7.70 14.14 -9.27
N PRO A 66 -6.54 13.47 -9.21
CA PRO A 66 -6.21 12.38 -10.15
C PRO A 66 -7.19 11.19 -10.14
N SER A 67 -8.00 11.05 -9.09
CA SER A 67 -9.05 10.04 -8.94
C SER A 67 -10.44 10.48 -9.43
N THR A 68 -10.54 11.67 -10.05
CA THR A 68 -11.75 12.22 -10.69
C THR A 68 -11.46 12.64 -12.13
N ASP A 69 -12.48 12.73 -12.98
CA ASP A 69 -12.35 13.34 -14.30
C ASP A 69 -12.20 14.88 -14.23
N LYS A 70 -12.07 15.52 -15.41
CA LYS A 70 -11.96 16.98 -15.53
C LYS A 70 -13.14 17.76 -14.94
N LYS A 71 -14.29 17.12 -14.75
CA LYS A 71 -15.53 17.69 -14.18
C LYS A 71 -15.77 17.22 -12.73
N GLY A 72 -14.81 16.51 -12.12
CA GLY A 72 -14.87 16.01 -10.74
C GLY A 72 -15.65 14.70 -10.57
N TRP A 73 -16.07 14.04 -11.65
CA TRP A 73 -16.79 12.77 -11.58
C TRP A 73 -15.86 11.59 -11.37
N ARG A 74 -16.34 10.61 -10.62
CA ARG A 74 -15.77 9.29 -10.50
C ARG A 74 -16.81 8.26 -10.92
N TYR A 75 -16.37 7.17 -11.52
CA TYR A 75 -17.24 6.20 -12.19
C TYR A 75 -17.14 4.82 -11.54
N SER A 76 -18.25 4.08 -11.48
CA SER A 76 -18.30 2.71 -10.97
C SER A 76 -19.33 1.88 -11.73
N ILE A 77 -19.18 0.56 -11.68
CA ILE A 77 -20.13 -0.41 -12.22
C ILE A 77 -21.29 -0.61 -11.22
N ASP A 78 -21.04 -0.45 -9.92
CA ASP A 78 -22.04 -0.60 -8.86
C ASP A 78 -21.84 0.48 -7.80
N PHE A 79 -22.94 0.96 -7.23
CA PHE A 79 -22.93 1.92 -6.16
C PHE A 79 -22.47 1.34 -4.81
N ARG A 80 -22.74 0.04 -4.56
CA ARG A 80 -22.43 -0.63 -3.28
C ARG A 80 -20.94 -0.87 -3.05
N THR A 81 -20.12 -0.49 -4.03
CA THR A 81 -18.68 -0.56 -3.94
C THR A 81 -18.15 0.58 -3.08
N CYS A 82 -17.24 0.28 -2.15
CA CYS A 82 -16.52 1.28 -1.37
C CYS A 82 -15.91 2.38 -2.27
N ASP A 83 -15.75 3.59 -1.74
CA ASP A 83 -15.25 4.79 -2.44
C ASP A 83 -13.86 4.60 -3.12
N THR A 84 -13.18 3.49 -2.81
CA THR A 84 -11.90 3.06 -3.39
C THR A 84 -12.04 2.33 -4.74
N LYS A 85 -13.25 1.89 -5.12
CA LYS A 85 -13.52 1.19 -6.39
C LYS A 85 -13.97 2.13 -7.52
N TYR A 86 -14.17 3.42 -7.21
CA TYR A 86 -14.49 4.43 -8.21
C TYR A 86 -13.25 4.84 -9.00
N VAL A 87 -13.35 4.78 -10.34
CA VAL A 87 -12.29 5.16 -11.28
C VAL A 87 -12.48 6.59 -11.80
N SER A 88 -11.40 7.25 -12.22
CA SER A 88 -11.40 8.63 -12.70
C SER A 88 -11.88 8.81 -14.14
N THR A 89 -12.12 7.72 -14.88
CA THR A 89 -12.53 7.76 -16.30
C THR A 89 -13.74 6.87 -16.52
N ALA A 90 -14.71 7.36 -17.30
CA ALA A 90 -15.90 6.59 -17.65
C ALA A 90 -15.53 5.40 -18.54
N ALA A 91 -15.80 4.18 -18.08
CA ALA A 91 -15.74 2.98 -18.91
C ALA A 91 -17.11 2.72 -19.55
N LYS A 92 -17.15 1.96 -20.65
CA LYS A 92 -18.42 1.52 -21.28
C LYS A 92 -19.31 0.71 -20.32
N THR A 93 -18.71 0.11 -19.29
CA THR A 93 -19.39 -0.66 -18.24
C THR A 93 -19.78 0.19 -17.02
N SER A 94 -19.45 1.49 -17.01
CA SER A 94 -19.79 2.38 -15.88
C SER A 94 -21.29 2.66 -15.85
N LEU A 95 -21.97 2.19 -14.81
CA LEU A 95 -23.40 2.39 -14.61
C LEU A 95 -23.69 3.55 -13.64
N PHE A 96 -22.72 3.91 -12.80
CA PHE A 96 -22.87 4.96 -11.79
C PHE A 96 -21.71 5.95 -11.88
N ARG A 97 -22.01 7.24 -11.69
CA ARG A 97 -21.01 8.27 -11.45
C ARG A 97 -21.35 9.10 -10.24
N ARG A 98 -20.32 9.58 -9.55
CA ARG A 98 -20.42 10.36 -8.32
C ARG A 98 -19.36 11.45 -8.31
N ARG A 99 -19.72 12.67 -7.88
CA ARG A 99 -18.77 13.77 -7.64
C ARG A 99 -18.96 14.37 -6.26
N ARG A 100 -17.87 14.90 -5.68
CA ARG A 100 -17.86 15.43 -4.32
C ARG A 100 -17.88 16.95 -4.31
N TRP A 101 -18.83 17.52 -3.58
CA TRP A 101 -18.93 18.95 -3.28
C TRP A 101 -18.37 19.24 -1.89
N ILE A 102 -17.57 20.29 -1.75
CA ILE A 102 -17.01 20.72 -0.48
C ILE A 102 -17.19 22.22 -0.27
N ARG A 103 -17.37 22.62 0.99
CA ARG A 103 -17.33 24.03 1.42
C ARG A 103 -16.58 24.14 2.75
N THR A 104 -15.55 24.97 2.77
CA THR A 104 -14.82 25.29 4.00
C THR A 104 -15.49 26.47 4.70
N LYS A 105 -15.75 26.35 5.99
CA LYS A 105 -16.28 27.41 6.85
C LYS A 105 -15.31 27.70 7.99
N ARG A 106 -15.17 28.97 8.35
CA ARG A 106 -14.30 29.46 9.42
C ARG A 106 -15.13 30.08 10.53
N ARG A 107 -14.77 29.85 11.79
CA ARG A 107 -15.50 30.39 12.95
C ARG A 107 -15.30 31.91 13.02
N VAL A 108 -16.38 32.67 13.20
CA VAL A 108 -16.32 34.11 13.42
C VAL A 108 -15.81 34.35 14.85
N GLN A 109 -14.73 35.11 15.00
CA GLN A 109 -14.22 35.49 16.31
C GLN A 109 -15.01 36.70 16.81
N THR A 110 -15.81 36.54 17.86
CA THR A 110 -16.37 37.67 18.60
C THR A 110 -15.29 38.20 19.55
N SER A 111 -14.78 39.39 19.28
CA SER A 111 -13.84 40.07 20.18
C SER A 111 -14.54 40.40 21.51
N PRO A 112 -13.93 40.14 22.68
CA PRO A 112 -14.42 40.68 23.95
C PRO A 112 -14.26 42.21 23.94
N ARG A 113 -15.26 42.93 24.45
CA ARG A 113 -15.25 44.39 24.61
C ARG A 113 -13.96 44.85 25.34
N LEU A 114 -13.18 45.72 24.69
CA LEU A 114 -12.01 46.37 25.27
C LEU A 114 -12.45 47.31 26.40
N ARG A 115 -11.84 47.17 27.58
CA ARG A 115 -11.87 48.18 28.64
C ARG A 115 -10.87 49.31 28.29
N PRO A 116 -11.17 50.58 28.62
CA PRO A 116 -10.31 51.70 28.26
C PRO A 116 -9.03 51.76 29.11
N PRO A 117 -7.95 52.37 28.60
CA PRO A 117 -6.63 52.35 29.24
C PRO A 117 -6.50 53.40 30.36
N ALA A 118 -5.82 53.03 31.44
CA ALA A 118 -5.44 53.93 32.52
C ALA A 118 -4.19 54.75 32.13
N ILE A 119 -4.29 56.05 32.38
CA ILE A 119 -3.26 57.08 32.24
C ILE A 119 -2.29 56.96 33.41
N ILE A 120 -0.97 56.82 33.17
CA ILE A 120 0.07 57.24 34.13
C ILE A 120 1.22 57.92 33.39
N ALA A 121 1.66 59.02 33.98
CA ALA A 121 2.43 60.12 33.44
C ALA A 121 3.96 59.89 33.29
N ASN A 122 4.54 60.75 32.46
CA ASN A 122 5.97 61.02 32.27
C ASN A 122 6.74 61.24 33.57
N ARG A 123 7.99 60.78 33.61
CA ARG A 123 9.13 61.52 34.18
C ARG A 123 10.41 61.28 33.38
N THR A 124 11.13 62.38 33.21
CA THR A 124 12.29 62.74 32.37
C THR A 124 13.65 62.20 32.83
N SER A 125 14.46 61.76 31.85
CA SER A 125 15.89 62.10 31.57
C SER A 125 17.01 61.89 32.63
N PRO A 126 18.34 61.95 32.28
CA PRO A 126 19.05 61.71 31.01
C PRO A 126 20.36 60.85 31.12
N GLY A 127 20.86 60.38 29.96
CA GLY A 127 22.28 60.45 29.58
C GLY A 127 23.26 59.31 29.99
N ARG A 128 23.83 58.63 28.99
CA ARG A 128 25.29 58.56 28.73
C ARG A 128 25.62 57.66 27.54
N SER A 129 26.40 58.21 26.62
CA SER A 129 27.20 57.50 25.62
C SER A 129 28.42 56.86 26.28
N TYR A 130 28.88 55.72 25.77
CA TYR A 130 30.30 55.38 25.58
C TYR A 130 30.40 54.19 24.62
N GLY A 131 31.40 54.25 23.73
CA GLY A 131 31.56 53.35 22.60
C GLY A 131 32.35 52.07 22.87
N SER A 132 32.37 51.26 21.80
CA SER A 132 33.39 50.29 21.40
C SER A 132 33.69 49.11 22.31
N SER A 133 33.55 47.89 21.78
CA SER A 133 34.68 46.95 21.61
C SER A 133 34.24 45.65 20.93
N ILE A 134 34.93 45.34 19.84
CA ILE A 134 34.96 44.06 19.14
C ILE A 134 35.61 43.01 20.06
N SER A 135 34.99 41.85 20.24
CA SER A 135 35.71 40.61 20.54
C SER A 135 34.93 39.37 20.10
N HIS A 136 35.41 38.77 19.01
CA HIS A 136 35.57 37.33 18.78
C HIS A 136 34.42 36.41 19.25
N ALA A 137 33.37 36.34 18.44
CA ALA A 137 32.50 35.18 18.40
C ALA A 137 33.27 34.01 17.75
N THR A 138 33.75 33.10 18.57
CA THR A 138 34.25 31.78 18.17
C THR A 138 33.25 31.08 17.25
N SER A 139 33.77 30.70 16.08
CA SER A 139 33.11 30.01 14.96
C SER A 139 31.98 29.06 15.36
N ALA A 140 30.74 29.46 15.05
CA ALA A 140 29.61 28.55 14.97
C ALA A 140 29.80 27.58 13.78
N PRO A 141 29.44 26.29 13.91
CA PRO A 141 29.49 25.36 12.79
C PRO A 141 28.49 25.78 11.70
N SER A 142 28.93 25.68 10.44
CA SER A 142 28.23 26.01 9.18
C SER A 142 26.69 25.94 9.23
N PRO A 143 25.96 26.91 8.64
CA PRO A 143 24.51 27.04 8.83
C PRO A 143 23.76 25.89 8.17
N ALA A 144 23.45 24.86 8.96
CA ALA A 144 22.60 23.76 8.50
C ALA A 144 21.27 24.35 7.98
N ALA A 145 20.92 24.04 6.73
CA ALA A 145 19.71 24.54 6.11
C ALA A 145 18.47 23.98 6.83
N SER A 146 17.92 24.78 7.75
CA SER A 146 16.70 24.47 8.50
C SER A 146 15.48 25.14 7.87
N PHE A 147 14.39 24.40 7.79
CA PHE A 147 13.10 24.84 7.26
C PHE A 147 11.99 24.43 8.22
N ALA A 148 10.98 25.29 8.41
CA ALA A 148 9.81 24.96 9.23
C ALA A 148 8.65 24.55 8.33
N LEU A 149 8.17 23.31 8.47
CA LEU A 149 7.13 22.74 7.61
C LEU A 149 6.00 22.15 8.44
N ILE A 150 4.79 22.33 7.96
CA ILE A 150 3.57 21.72 8.50
C ILE A 150 3.59 20.24 8.11
N CYS A 151 3.56 19.37 9.11
CA CYS A 151 3.65 17.93 8.91
C CYS A 151 2.27 17.33 8.70
N GLN A 152 2.04 16.70 7.55
CA GLN A 152 0.81 16.01 7.21
C GLN A 152 1.07 14.52 6.98
N PRO A 153 0.11 13.63 7.30
CA PRO A 153 0.23 12.22 7.02
C PRO A 153 0.09 11.93 5.52
N ASP A 154 0.76 10.88 5.08
CA ASP A 154 0.67 10.28 3.74
C ASP A 154 -0.76 9.90 3.31
N THR A 155 -1.64 9.60 4.27
CA THR A 155 -3.08 9.36 4.03
C THR A 155 -3.77 10.52 3.31
N ASN A 156 -3.31 11.76 3.48
CA ASN A 156 -3.91 12.94 2.85
C ASN A 156 -3.67 13.01 1.35
N VAL A 157 -2.68 12.28 0.84
CA VAL A 157 -2.29 12.26 -0.58
C VAL A 157 -2.83 11.01 -1.28
N GLY A 158 -3.49 10.10 -0.55
CA GLY A 158 -4.00 8.84 -1.11
C GLY A 158 -2.89 7.88 -1.56
N ARG A 159 -1.64 8.13 -1.15
CA ARG A 159 -0.47 7.31 -1.45
C ARG A 159 0.18 6.90 -0.14
N VAL A 160 0.36 5.59 0.09
CA VAL A 160 1.14 5.10 1.23
C VAL A 160 2.62 5.28 0.89
N LEU A 161 3.35 5.99 1.74
CA LEU A 161 4.80 6.14 1.57
C LEU A 161 5.51 4.90 2.12
N GLU A 162 6.37 4.29 1.31
CA GLU A 162 7.20 3.16 1.72
C GLU A 162 8.50 3.64 2.37
N GLY A 163 8.92 2.98 3.46
CA GLY A 163 10.15 3.30 4.18
C GLY A 163 10.08 4.62 4.96
N ASP A 164 11.20 5.35 4.98
CA ASP A 164 11.40 6.66 5.62
C ASP A 164 11.35 7.84 4.63
N LYS A 165 10.89 7.61 3.40
CA LYS A 165 10.96 8.61 2.33
C LYS A 165 9.77 9.58 2.42
N ILE A 166 10.07 10.87 2.54
CA ILE A 166 9.08 11.94 2.67
C ILE A 166 8.89 12.73 1.38
N LEU A 167 7.78 13.45 1.25
CA LEU A 167 7.58 14.43 0.19
C LEU A 167 7.74 15.84 0.74
N LEU A 168 8.61 16.62 0.09
CA LEU A 168 8.88 18.01 0.45
C LEU A 168 8.36 18.98 -0.61
N PRO A 169 8.12 20.25 -0.28
CA PRO A 169 7.76 21.26 -1.27
C PRO A 169 8.92 21.60 -2.22
N PRO A 170 8.66 21.93 -3.50
CA PRO A 170 9.67 22.42 -4.44
C PRO A 170 10.47 23.62 -3.92
N SER A 171 9.85 24.48 -3.11
CA SER A 171 10.48 25.66 -2.49
C SER A 171 11.67 25.29 -1.61
N ILE A 172 11.70 24.10 -1.02
CA ILE A 172 12.81 23.62 -0.20
C ILE A 172 14.02 23.32 -1.07
N LEU A 173 13.82 22.67 -2.22
CA LEU A 173 14.89 22.43 -3.17
C LEU A 173 15.47 23.75 -3.69
N THR A 174 14.63 24.70 -4.08
CA THR A 174 15.08 26.04 -4.50
C THR A 174 15.89 26.72 -3.39
N GLY A 175 15.40 26.69 -2.14
CA GLY A 175 16.10 27.27 -0.99
C GLY A 175 17.44 26.59 -0.67
N LEU A 176 17.54 25.28 -0.89
CA LEU A 176 18.82 24.55 -0.78
C LEU A 176 19.78 24.94 -1.90
N MET A 177 19.32 25.02 -3.15
CA MET A 177 20.15 25.45 -4.27
C MET A 177 20.67 26.87 -4.08
N THR A 178 19.86 27.78 -3.53
CA THR A 178 20.32 29.15 -3.20
C THR A 178 21.38 29.15 -2.09
N LYS A 179 21.22 28.31 -1.05
CA LYS A 179 22.14 28.27 0.10
C LYS A 179 23.48 27.59 -0.22
N PHE A 180 23.43 26.47 -0.93
CA PHE A 180 24.64 25.73 -1.33
C PHE A 180 25.26 26.28 -2.61
N GLY A 181 24.52 27.09 -3.39
CA GLY A 181 25.02 27.76 -4.57
C GLY A 181 25.58 26.78 -5.61
N ARG A 182 26.90 26.79 -5.77
CA ARG A 182 27.65 25.87 -6.67
C ARG A 182 28.19 24.62 -5.97
N GLU A 183 28.06 24.51 -4.64
CA GLU A 183 28.50 23.31 -3.93
C GLU A 183 27.53 22.14 -4.14
N PRO A 184 28.06 20.92 -4.32
CA PRO A 184 27.21 19.74 -4.49
C PRO A 184 26.43 19.47 -3.20
N LEU A 185 25.12 19.27 -3.34
CA LEU A 185 24.28 18.84 -2.22
C LEU A 185 24.75 17.47 -1.71
N PRO A 186 24.69 17.22 -0.40
CA PRO A 186 25.06 15.92 0.16
C PRO A 186 24.16 14.83 -0.43
N SER A 187 24.80 13.79 -0.97
CA SER A 187 24.13 12.58 -1.43
C SER A 187 24.51 11.43 -0.50
N PRO A 188 23.54 10.75 0.14
CA PRO A 188 22.09 10.98 0.07
C PRO A 188 21.61 12.18 0.89
N MET A 189 20.50 12.80 0.47
CA MET A 189 19.88 13.91 1.17
C MET A 189 19.05 13.42 2.37
N VAL A 190 19.59 13.60 3.57
CA VAL A 190 18.92 13.21 4.82
C VAL A 190 18.51 14.45 5.63
N PHE A 191 17.26 14.47 6.08
CA PHE A 191 16.71 15.52 6.91
C PHE A 191 16.47 15.03 8.34
N GLU A 192 16.96 15.81 9.30
CA GLU A 192 16.60 15.70 10.71
C GLU A 192 15.27 16.42 10.94
N ILE A 193 14.27 15.69 11.43
CA ILE A 193 13.00 16.23 11.90
C ILE A 193 13.02 16.27 13.42
N ARG A 194 12.84 17.46 13.99
CA ARG A 194 12.87 17.67 15.44
C ARG A 194 11.52 18.15 15.97
N ASN A 195 10.93 17.36 16.86
CA ASN A 195 9.83 17.80 17.71
C ASN A 195 10.39 18.29 19.06
N LYS A 196 10.48 19.61 19.23
CA LYS A 196 11.00 20.25 20.45
C LYS A 196 10.13 19.94 21.68
N ARG A 197 8.81 19.84 21.51
CA ARG A 197 7.86 19.63 22.61
C ARG A 197 7.99 18.24 23.22
N ALA A 198 8.07 17.21 22.37
CA ALA A 198 8.18 15.82 22.80
C ALA A 198 9.62 15.35 23.05
N ARG A 199 10.61 16.23 22.82
CA ARG A 199 12.06 15.90 22.81
C ARG A 199 12.35 14.65 21.96
N ARG A 200 11.73 14.59 20.78
CA ARG A 200 11.90 13.49 19.81
C ARG A 200 12.59 14.02 18.55
N ILE A 201 13.47 13.20 18.01
CA ILE A 201 14.20 13.45 16.77
C ILE A 201 14.08 12.19 15.93
N SER A 202 13.81 12.35 14.64
CA SER A 202 13.77 11.29 13.63
C SER A 202 14.51 11.79 12.40
N HIS A 203 15.17 10.89 11.68
CA HIS A 203 15.79 11.19 10.41
C HIS A 203 14.97 10.57 9.28
N CYS A 204 15.03 11.18 8.11
CA CYS A 204 14.28 10.74 6.93
C CYS A 204 15.00 11.11 5.64
N GLY A 205 14.75 10.33 4.58
CA GLY A 205 15.16 10.65 3.23
C GLY A 205 14.07 11.38 2.46
N VAL A 206 14.46 12.09 1.41
CA VAL A 206 13.48 12.71 0.50
C VAL A 206 13.19 11.78 -0.66
N LEU A 207 11.91 11.47 -0.89
CA LEU A 207 11.48 10.79 -2.11
C LEU A 207 11.52 11.75 -3.29
N GLU A 208 10.74 12.83 -3.18
CA GLU A 208 10.52 13.81 -4.24
C GLU A 208 10.15 15.18 -3.62
N PHE A 209 10.42 16.25 -4.37
CA PHE A 209 10.01 17.61 -4.04
C PHE A 209 8.69 17.97 -4.72
N THR A 210 7.64 17.20 -4.46
CA THR A 210 6.33 17.28 -5.15
C THR A 210 5.16 17.60 -4.21
N ALA A 211 5.44 18.03 -2.97
CA ALA A 211 4.37 18.38 -2.04
C ALA A 211 3.54 19.57 -2.58
N PRO A 212 2.21 19.51 -2.50
CA PRO A 212 1.30 20.44 -3.18
C PRO A 212 1.39 21.87 -2.63
N ASP A 213 1.61 22.03 -1.33
CA ASP A 213 1.69 23.33 -0.66
C ASP A 213 3.14 23.68 -0.31
N LYS A 214 3.51 24.96 -0.50
CA LYS A 214 4.87 25.47 -0.27
C LYS A 214 5.39 25.31 1.17
N SER A 215 4.51 25.06 2.13
CA SER A 215 4.80 24.94 3.56
C SER A 215 4.46 23.58 4.17
N VAL A 216 4.03 22.59 3.36
CA VAL A 216 3.58 21.29 3.86
C VAL A 216 4.58 20.19 3.51
N ALA A 217 5.02 19.44 4.51
CA ALA A 217 5.73 18.19 4.34
C ALA A 217 4.76 17.02 4.52
N ILE A 218 4.82 16.01 3.64
CA ILE A 218 4.06 14.78 3.78
C ILE A 218 4.98 13.69 4.30
N LEU A 219 4.65 13.16 5.47
CA LEU A 219 5.43 12.13 6.17
C LEU A 219 4.65 10.82 6.25
N PRO A 220 5.34 9.67 6.23
CA PRO A 220 4.72 8.40 6.60
C PRO A 220 4.04 8.49 7.96
N SER A 221 2.82 7.96 8.08
CA SER A 221 2.02 8.01 9.31
C SER A 221 2.74 7.44 10.54
N TRP A 222 3.64 6.46 10.37
CA TRP A 222 4.43 5.91 11.47
C TRP A 222 5.45 6.89 12.03
N MET A 223 6.01 7.77 11.19
CA MET A 223 7.02 8.75 11.58
C MET A 223 6.39 9.85 12.45
N LEU A 224 5.17 10.29 12.10
CA LEU A 224 4.39 11.21 12.94
C LEU A 224 4.15 10.63 14.35
N ARG A 225 3.85 9.32 14.43
CA ARG A 225 3.64 8.63 15.73
C ARG A 225 4.92 8.52 16.56
N ASN A 226 6.07 8.31 15.94
CA ASN A 226 7.37 8.28 16.62
C ASN A 226 7.76 9.66 17.15
N LEU A 227 7.57 10.69 16.32
CA LEU A 227 7.84 12.08 16.65
C LEU A 227 6.81 12.69 17.62
N LYS A 228 5.67 12.02 17.88
CA LYS A 228 4.55 12.53 18.69
C LYS A 228 4.00 13.86 18.16
N LEU A 229 3.91 13.97 16.83
CA LEU A 229 3.34 15.13 16.15
C LEU A 229 1.87 14.87 15.84
N THR A 230 1.04 15.89 16.04
CA THR A 230 -0.33 15.84 15.51
C THR A 230 -0.36 16.32 14.05
N PRO A 231 -1.19 15.71 13.17
CA PRO A 231 -1.34 16.18 11.80
C PRO A 231 -1.66 17.67 11.72
N GLY A 232 -0.85 18.43 10.99
CA GLY A 232 -0.95 19.88 10.89
C GLY A 232 -0.03 20.66 11.84
N GLU A 233 0.77 19.99 12.67
CA GLU A 233 1.81 20.65 13.47
C GLU A 233 3.05 21.00 12.65
N THR A 234 3.65 22.14 12.94
CA THR A 234 4.90 22.59 12.31
C THR A 234 6.10 21.98 13.02
N SER A 235 7.00 21.36 12.27
CA SER A 235 8.30 20.87 12.76
C SER A 235 9.46 21.44 11.95
N ALA A 236 10.64 21.46 12.57
CA ALA A 236 11.87 21.89 11.92
C ALA A 236 12.51 20.71 11.17
N PHE A 237 12.81 20.92 9.89
CA PHE A 237 13.51 20.03 8.99
C PHE A 237 14.89 20.61 8.72
N THR A 238 15.94 19.93 9.18
CA THR A 238 17.32 20.39 9.01
C THR A 238 18.08 19.40 8.15
N LEU A 239 18.66 19.86 7.03
CA LEU A 239 19.52 19.01 6.21
C LEU A 239 20.78 18.66 7.02
N ARG A 240 21.04 17.36 7.22
CA ARG A 240 22.16 16.86 8.01
C ARG A 240 22.84 15.70 7.28
N PRO A 241 24.16 15.78 6.99
CA PRO A 241 24.91 14.60 6.62
C PRO A 241 25.00 13.68 7.84
N ILE A 242 24.69 12.41 7.66
CA ILE A 242 24.79 11.39 8.72
C ILE A 242 25.75 10.28 8.28
N PRO A 243 26.54 9.72 9.21
CA PRO A 243 27.49 8.65 8.89
C PRO A 243 26.78 7.37 8.45
N LYS A 244 27.49 6.54 7.68
CA LYS A 244 27.00 5.21 7.27
C LYS A 244 26.82 4.28 8.47
N LEU A 245 25.83 3.42 8.39
CA LEU A 245 25.47 2.46 9.41
C LEU A 245 26.29 1.17 9.25
N THR A 246 26.83 0.64 10.35
CA THR A 246 27.60 -0.62 10.34
C THR A 246 26.84 -1.75 11.03
N ASP A 247 26.29 -1.48 12.21
CA ASP A 247 25.46 -2.44 12.95
C ASP A 247 24.14 -1.81 13.37
N VAL A 248 23.06 -2.60 13.28
CA VAL A 248 21.74 -2.23 13.79
C VAL A 248 21.14 -3.35 14.62
N LEU A 249 20.53 -3.00 15.76
CA LEU A 249 19.77 -3.94 16.58
C LEU A 249 18.28 -3.62 16.48
N LEU A 250 17.53 -4.54 15.90
CA LEU A 250 16.09 -4.47 15.75
C LEU A 250 15.41 -5.39 16.77
N GLN A 251 14.34 -4.88 17.39
CA GLN A 251 13.48 -5.68 18.26
C GLN A 251 12.06 -5.68 17.71
N PRO A 252 11.47 -6.85 17.42
CA PRO A 252 10.07 -6.92 17.00
C PRO A 252 9.16 -6.59 18.19
N LEU A 253 8.07 -5.87 17.92
CA LEU A 253 7.05 -5.61 18.94
C LEU A 253 6.14 -6.83 19.19
N THR A 254 6.03 -7.74 18.23
CA THR A 254 5.23 -8.96 18.32
C THR A 254 6.09 -10.20 18.05
N SER A 255 5.77 -11.31 18.72
CA SER A 255 6.46 -12.59 18.52
C SER A 255 6.12 -13.27 17.17
N GLU A 256 5.03 -12.85 16.51
CA GLU A 256 4.54 -13.42 15.25
C GLU A 256 5.59 -13.47 14.12
N PHE A 257 6.58 -12.57 14.16
CA PHE A 257 7.64 -12.54 13.15
C PHE A 257 8.60 -13.73 13.28
N ALA A 258 8.92 -14.14 14.51
CA ALA A 258 9.88 -15.21 14.76
C ALA A 258 9.37 -16.60 14.33
N GLU A 259 8.05 -16.79 14.33
CA GLU A 259 7.40 -18.08 14.00
C GLU A 259 7.18 -18.27 12.49
N ARG A 260 7.26 -17.20 11.70
CA ARG A 260 6.83 -17.20 10.28
C ARG A 260 7.97 -17.04 9.28
N CYS A 261 9.20 -16.88 9.75
CA CYS A 261 10.34 -16.54 8.91
C CYS A 261 11.47 -17.55 9.06
N ASP A 262 11.79 -18.26 7.96
CA ASP A 262 12.90 -19.21 7.91
C ASP A 262 14.27 -18.51 7.94
N ASP A 263 14.38 -17.31 7.35
CA ASP A 263 15.58 -16.47 7.39
C ASP A 263 15.23 -14.99 7.68
N PRO A 264 15.12 -14.62 8.97
CA PRO A 264 14.71 -13.28 9.39
C PRO A 264 15.72 -12.19 9.02
N VAL A 265 17.01 -12.52 8.93
CA VAL A 265 18.07 -11.53 8.67
C VAL A 265 18.01 -11.09 7.21
N ARG A 266 17.85 -12.03 6.27
CA ARG A 266 17.75 -11.71 4.84
C ARG A 266 16.51 -10.88 4.51
N GLU A 267 15.35 -11.24 5.03
CA GLU A 267 14.10 -10.50 4.82
C GLU A 267 14.18 -9.08 5.38
N LEU A 268 14.75 -8.93 6.58
CA LEU A 268 14.97 -7.60 7.17
C LEU A 268 15.96 -6.78 6.34
N THR A 269 17.03 -7.39 5.85
CA THR A 269 18.03 -6.71 5.01
C THR A 269 17.39 -6.17 3.73
N ASN A 270 16.66 -7.00 3.00
CA ASN A 270 15.94 -6.60 1.78
C ASN A 270 14.91 -5.49 2.08
N ALA A 271 14.15 -5.61 3.17
CA ALA A 271 13.16 -4.60 3.51
C ALA A 271 13.79 -3.27 3.97
N LEU A 272 14.97 -3.31 4.60
CA LEU A 272 15.74 -2.13 4.99
C LEU A 272 16.36 -1.39 3.81
N GLU A 273 16.60 -2.03 2.66
CA GLU A 273 17.07 -1.33 1.44
C GLU A 273 16.12 -0.22 0.98
N LYS A 274 14.85 -0.30 1.37
CA LYS A 274 13.85 0.74 1.07
C LYS A 274 14.02 1.99 1.94
N PHE A 275 14.77 1.91 3.03
CA PHE A 275 15.01 3.01 3.97
C PHE A 275 16.32 3.72 3.63
N THR A 276 16.36 5.04 3.78
CA THR A 276 17.57 5.84 3.59
C THR A 276 18.39 5.96 4.87
N CYS A 277 17.71 6.01 6.02
CA CYS A 277 18.33 6.14 7.32
C CYS A 277 17.48 5.50 8.42
N LEU A 278 18.12 5.19 9.54
CA LEU A 278 17.48 4.69 10.76
C LEU A 278 17.87 5.54 11.96
N THR A 279 16.93 5.74 12.87
CA THR A 279 17.14 6.46 14.13
C THR A 279 16.84 5.55 15.31
N ALA A 280 17.75 5.49 16.29
CA ALA A 280 17.55 4.69 17.48
C ALA A 280 16.36 5.20 18.30
N GLY A 281 15.54 4.27 18.76
CA GLY A 281 14.31 4.52 19.50
C GLY A 281 13.06 4.55 18.64
N ASP A 282 13.18 4.70 17.31
CA ASP A 282 12.04 4.69 16.40
C ASP A 282 11.42 3.31 16.25
N SER A 283 10.11 3.28 16.06
CA SER A 283 9.35 2.08 15.73
C SER A 283 8.93 2.14 14.26
N VAL A 284 9.54 1.31 13.42
CA VAL A 284 9.38 1.30 11.97
C VAL A 284 8.53 0.10 11.52
N PRO A 285 7.52 0.30 10.67
CA PRO A 285 6.77 -0.79 10.07
C PRO A 285 7.52 -1.37 8.87
N ILE A 286 7.69 -2.69 8.85
CA ILE A 286 8.41 -3.42 7.81
C ILE A 286 7.47 -4.51 7.25
N PRO A 287 7.14 -4.47 5.95
CA PRO A 287 6.33 -5.51 5.31
C PRO A 287 7.19 -6.76 5.04
N ILE A 288 6.83 -7.88 5.65
CA ILE A 288 7.52 -9.18 5.51
C ILE A 288 6.46 -10.25 5.19
N ALA A 289 6.67 -11.03 4.14
CA ALA A 289 5.75 -12.08 3.69
C ALA A 289 4.26 -11.65 3.64
N GLY A 290 4.01 -10.44 3.11
CA GLY A 290 2.67 -9.87 2.94
C GLY A 290 1.99 -9.33 4.21
N LYS A 291 2.67 -9.35 5.38
CA LYS A 291 2.17 -8.75 6.63
C LYS A 291 3.14 -7.68 7.13
N THR A 292 2.61 -6.57 7.61
CA THR A 292 3.43 -5.48 8.16
C THR A 292 3.72 -5.72 9.64
N HIS A 293 4.99 -5.96 9.95
CA HIS A 293 5.49 -6.12 11.32
C HIS A 293 6.17 -4.85 11.79
N THR A 294 5.96 -4.44 13.05
CA THR A 294 6.60 -3.23 13.58
C THR A 294 7.83 -3.60 14.39
N PHE A 295 8.96 -3.00 14.04
CA PHE A 295 10.24 -3.20 14.70
C PHE A 295 10.69 -1.92 15.39
N ARG A 296 11.12 -2.04 16.63
CA ARG A 296 11.75 -0.95 17.37
C ARG A 296 13.26 -1.03 17.21
N ILE A 297 13.85 0.08 16.78
CA ILE A 297 15.29 0.22 16.63
C ILE A 297 15.88 0.46 18.02
N ARG A 298 16.66 -0.50 18.52
CA ARG A 298 17.25 -0.43 19.87
C ARG A 298 18.60 0.28 19.85
N LYS A 299 19.46 -0.09 18.91
CA LYS A 299 20.81 0.44 18.79
C LYS A 299 21.16 0.63 17.32
N VAL A 300 21.89 1.71 17.05
CA VAL A 300 22.40 2.10 15.73
C VAL A 300 23.88 2.41 15.94
N GLN A 301 24.75 1.75 15.18
CA GLN A 301 26.19 1.93 15.29
C GLN A 301 26.76 2.49 13.97
N PRO A 302 27.07 3.79 13.92
CA PRO A 302 27.66 4.39 12.73
C PRO A 302 29.14 4.00 12.58
N GLU A 303 29.64 4.04 11.35
CA GLU A 303 31.03 3.76 10.97
C GLU A 303 32.03 4.67 11.69
N ARG A 304 31.66 5.95 11.89
CA ARG A 304 32.44 6.92 12.66
C ARG A 304 31.70 7.32 13.93
N LYS A 305 32.31 7.07 15.09
CA LYS A 305 31.81 7.51 16.40
C LYS A 305 32.10 9.00 16.60
N GLU A 306 31.20 9.87 16.15
CA GLU A 306 31.26 11.28 16.52
C GLU A 306 30.59 11.49 17.89
N LYS A 307 31.35 11.99 18.88
CA LYS A 307 30.85 12.28 20.25
C LYS A 307 29.68 13.27 20.31
N ARG A 308 29.31 13.91 19.19
CA ARG A 308 28.31 14.99 19.09
C ARG A 308 27.15 14.71 18.11
N LEU A 309 27.13 13.60 17.37
CA LEU A 309 26.05 13.30 16.41
C LEU A 309 25.01 12.31 16.99
N PRO A 310 23.73 12.41 16.58
CA PRO A 310 22.64 11.65 17.18
C PRO A 310 22.73 10.16 16.86
N SER A 311 21.94 9.36 17.58
CA SER A 311 21.81 7.90 17.46
C SER A 311 21.17 7.45 16.13
N ALA A 312 21.62 7.97 14.98
CA ALA A 312 21.09 7.69 13.66
C ALA A 312 22.20 7.36 12.66
N GLY A 313 21.88 6.58 11.63
CA GLY A 313 22.84 6.13 10.62
C GLY A 313 22.19 5.94 9.25
N CYS A 314 22.97 6.17 8.20
CA CYS A 314 22.54 6.04 6.81
C CYS A 314 22.69 4.60 6.32
N ILE A 315 21.69 4.09 5.60
CA ILE A 315 21.69 2.72 5.05
C ILE A 315 22.28 2.66 3.64
N ILE A 316 22.21 3.75 2.88
CA ILE A 316 22.52 3.74 1.46
C ILE A 316 24.02 3.44 1.25
N ASP A 317 24.30 2.46 0.39
CA ASP A 317 25.63 1.94 0.09
C ASP A 317 26.42 1.52 1.35
N ALA A 318 25.73 0.96 2.34
CA ALA A 318 26.32 0.48 3.59
C ALA A 318 26.11 -1.04 3.76
N ASP A 319 27.19 -1.75 4.08
CA ASP A 319 27.15 -3.17 4.43
C ASP A 319 26.78 -3.32 5.91
N ILE A 320 25.47 -3.42 6.18
CA ILE A 320 24.93 -3.40 7.55
C ILE A 320 24.79 -4.82 8.09
N LYS A 321 25.28 -5.04 9.29
CA LYS A 321 24.97 -6.24 10.08
C LYS A 321 23.68 -6.00 10.85
N VAL A 322 22.64 -6.76 10.49
CA VAL A 322 21.33 -6.71 11.14
C VAL A 322 21.30 -7.73 12.28
N GLY A 323 21.29 -7.24 13.52
CA GLY A 323 21.06 -8.06 14.71
C GLY A 323 19.61 -8.01 15.16
N PHE A 324 19.14 -9.13 15.69
CA PHE A 324 17.77 -9.33 16.15
C PHE A 324 17.72 -9.59 17.66
N MET A 325 16.76 -8.98 18.35
CA MET A 325 16.49 -9.24 19.78
C MET A 325 15.15 -9.95 19.94
N GLU A 326 14.99 -10.74 21.01
CA GLU A 326 13.71 -11.37 21.36
C GLU A 326 12.58 -10.33 21.50
N ALA A 327 11.37 -10.74 21.12
CA ALA A 327 10.18 -9.91 21.25
C ALA A 327 9.93 -9.49 22.70
N VAL A 328 9.34 -8.30 22.88
CA VAL A 328 8.98 -7.82 24.22
C VAL A 328 7.93 -8.76 24.82
N LYS A 329 8.31 -9.56 25.83
CA LYS A 329 7.35 -10.36 26.61
C LYS A 329 6.34 -9.40 27.25
N LYS A 330 5.03 -9.63 27.02
CA LYS A 330 3.97 -8.86 27.69
C LYS A 330 3.98 -9.22 29.18
N GLY A 331 4.77 -8.47 29.95
CA GLY A 331 4.83 -8.54 31.40
C GLY A 331 3.94 -7.45 32.04
N SER A 332 3.06 -7.93 32.89
CA SER A 332 2.17 -7.30 33.88
C SER A 332 2.60 -5.95 34.51
N GLN A 333 1.58 -5.11 34.71
CA GLN A 333 1.42 -4.03 35.71
C GLN A 333 2.26 -2.74 35.64
N ARG A 334 1.60 -1.62 35.31
CA ARG A 334 1.27 -0.47 36.20
C ARG A 334 0.95 0.77 35.34
N ILE A 335 -0.33 1.11 35.23
CA ILE A 335 -0.97 2.41 35.52
C ILE A 335 -2.45 2.22 35.14
N GLU A 336 -3.19 1.66 36.09
CA GLU A 336 -4.54 2.12 36.39
C GLU A 336 -4.49 2.56 37.84
N LYS A 337 -4.70 3.85 38.08
CA LYS A 337 -5.32 4.42 39.28
C LYS A 337 -5.57 5.90 38.97
N ILE A 338 -6.75 6.37 39.38
CA ILE A 338 -7.48 7.54 38.89
C ILE A 338 -8.19 7.19 37.56
N ALA A 339 -9.42 6.68 37.53
CA ALA A 339 -10.58 7.02 38.34
C ALA A 339 -11.48 5.80 38.55
N SER A 340 -11.67 5.43 39.81
CA SER A 340 -12.83 4.67 40.25
C SER A 340 -13.85 5.63 40.85
N LYS A 341 -15.14 5.29 40.67
CA LYS A 341 -16.40 5.88 41.18
C LYS A 341 -17.05 6.79 40.13
N SER A 342 -18.22 6.47 39.57
CA SER A 342 -19.46 5.90 40.13
C SER A 342 -20.17 4.98 39.13
N ASN A 343 -20.59 3.75 39.51
CA ASN A 343 -21.98 3.32 39.86
C ASN A 343 -23.05 3.68 38.81
N THR A 344 -23.97 2.82 38.34
CA THR A 344 -24.51 1.51 38.80
C THR A 344 -25.41 0.92 37.70
N ASP A 345 -25.58 -0.42 37.73
CA ASP A 345 -26.71 -1.26 37.25
C ASP A 345 -27.34 -1.01 35.86
N THR A 346 -27.44 -2.00 34.96
CA THR A 346 -28.38 -3.12 35.09
C THR A 346 -28.07 -4.28 34.11
N LYS A 347 -28.40 -5.50 34.54
CA LYS A 347 -28.33 -6.79 33.82
C LYS A 347 -29.31 -6.89 32.64
N ARG A 348 -28.95 -7.62 31.56
CA ARG A 348 -29.47 -8.97 31.20
C ARG A 348 -29.25 -9.32 29.72
N GLN A 349 -28.87 -10.60 29.53
CA GLN A 349 -29.11 -11.50 28.38
C GLN A 349 -28.50 -11.12 27.02
N ALA A 350 -28.09 -12.04 26.15
CA ALA A 350 -27.75 -13.45 26.17
C ALA A 350 -27.20 -13.80 24.77
N GLN A 351 -26.48 -14.91 24.68
CA GLN A 351 -26.42 -15.82 23.51
C GLN A 351 -25.65 -15.42 22.23
N SER A 352 -24.69 -16.30 21.95
CA SER A 352 -24.41 -16.94 20.65
C SER A 352 -23.77 -16.05 19.57
N THR A 353 -22.81 -16.47 18.74
CA THR A 353 -22.14 -17.75 18.50
C THR A 353 -20.89 -17.47 17.66
N ASN A 354 -19.81 -18.20 17.95
CA ASN A 354 -18.89 -18.89 17.03
C ASN A 354 -18.56 -18.25 15.66
N ARG A 355 -17.27 -17.97 15.43
CA ARG A 355 -16.29 -18.77 14.64
C ARG A 355 -16.31 -18.43 13.15
N PHE A 356 -15.21 -17.92 12.59
CA PHE A 356 -13.93 -18.59 12.26
C PHE A 356 -13.92 -18.95 10.78
N GLU A 357 -12.83 -18.53 10.13
CA GLU A 357 -12.22 -19.09 8.92
C GLU A 357 -13.08 -19.18 7.65
N GLY A 358 -12.63 -18.70 6.50
CA GLY A 358 -11.26 -18.55 6.03
C GLY A 358 -11.24 -18.93 4.56
N LYS A 359 -10.04 -18.89 3.99
CA LYS A 359 -9.66 -19.34 2.64
C LYS A 359 -9.88 -18.32 1.52
N GLY A 360 -8.74 -17.74 1.11
CA GLY A 360 -8.48 -17.39 -0.28
C GLY A 360 -8.43 -18.65 -1.16
N PRO A 361 -7.85 -18.62 -2.39
CA PRO A 361 -6.73 -17.80 -2.83
C PRO A 361 -6.97 -17.20 -4.24
N GLY A 362 -5.91 -16.67 -4.87
CA GLY A 362 -5.85 -16.64 -6.34
C GLY A 362 -5.52 -15.29 -6.94
N VAL A 363 -4.24 -14.95 -6.86
CA VAL A 363 -3.60 -13.87 -7.62
C VAL A 363 -3.74 -14.15 -9.12
N LYS A 364 -4.09 -13.13 -9.91
CA LYS A 364 -3.53 -12.97 -11.26
C LYS A 364 -2.94 -11.58 -11.42
N LEU A 365 -1.65 -11.62 -11.75
CA LEU A 365 -0.76 -10.52 -12.06
C LEU A 365 -1.02 -9.98 -13.46
N SER A 366 -0.84 -8.67 -13.56
CA SER A 366 -0.23 -7.90 -14.66
C SER A 366 -0.80 -7.99 -16.08
N ALA A 367 -1.15 -6.82 -16.62
CA ALA A 367 -0.62 -6.36 -17.90
C ALA A 367 -0.54 -4.82 -17.91
N ASN A 368 0.61 -4.33 -18.36
CA ASN A 368 1.01 -2.92 -18.45
C ASN A 368 0.42 -2.22 -19.69
N ARG A 369 0.31 -0.88 -19.57
CA ARG A 369 0.42 0.18 -20.61
C ARG A 369 -0.57 0.21 -21.78
N VAL A 370 -1.12 1.40 -22.07
CA VAL A 370 -0.70 2.29 -23.18
C VAL A 370 -1.05 3.74 -22.82
N ILE A 371 -0.08 4.64 -22.96
CA ILE A 371 -0.26 6.10 -23.09
C ILE A 371 0.03 6.40 -24.56
N GLU A 372 -0.78 7.25 -25.19
CA GLU A 372 -0.38 8.27 -26.19
C GLU A 372 -1.63 9.05 -26.62
N ALA A 373 -1.59 10.31 -27.07
CA ALA A 373 -0.56 11.32 -27.35
C ALA A 373 -1.22 12.69 -27.05
N SER A 374 -0.58 13.82 -26.78
CA SER A 374 0.50 14.59 -27.42
C SER A 374 0.84 15.76 -26.47
N GLU A 375 1.97 16.46 -26.39
CA GLU A 375 3.22 16.62 -27.14
C GLU A 375 4.23 17.17 -26.11
N ILE A 376 5.30 16.45 -25.80
CA ILE A 376 6.46 16.97 -25.07
C ILE A 376 7.66 16.53 -25.88
N SER A 377 8.33 17.45 -26.59
CA SER A 377 9.51 17.08 -27.39
C SER A 377 10.64 16.66 -26.43
N GLY A 378 10.85 15.37 -26.26
CA GLY A 378 12.01 14.80 -25.59
C GLY A 378 13.07 14.38 -26.61
N LYS A 379 14.24 14.00 -26.11
CA LYS A 379 15.38 13.51 -26.88
C LYS A 379 15.70 12.10 -26.39
N MET A 380 15.83 11.16 -27.32
CA MET A 380 16.14 9.77 -27.01
C MET A 380 17.58 9.62 -26.50
N CYS A 381 17.73 8.95 -25.36
CA CYS A 381 19.05 8.60 -24.84
C CYS A 381 19.64 7.40 -25.61
N PRO A 382 20.89 7.46 -26.10
CA PRO A 382 21.51 6.37 -26.86
C PRO A 382 21.76 5.10 -26.02
N THR A 383 21.89 5.22 -24.70
CA THR A 383 22.22 4.08 -23.80
C THR A 383 20.98 3.38 -23.24
N CYS A 384 19.97 4.12 -22.77
CA CYS A 384 18.75 3.49 -22.24
C CYS A 384 17.59 3.42 -23.24
N ARG A 385 17.74 4.06 -24.41
CA ARG A 385 16.70 4.19 -25.46
C ARG A 385 15.36 4.75 -24.97
N LYS A 386 15.33 5.39 -23.80
CA LYS A 386 14.14 6.10 -23.29
C LYS A 386 14.11 7.52 -23.84
N ASP A 387 12.89 7.99 -24.06
CA ASP A 387 12.63 9.38 -24.38
C ASP A 387 12.76 10.23 -23.12
N ILE A 388 13.73 11.15 -23.11
CA ILE A 388 14.03 11.99 -21.96
C ILE A 388 13.67 13.43 -22.32
N PRO A 389 12.86 14.13 -21.50
CA PRO A 389 12.56 15.54 -21.72
C PRO A 389 13.83 16.37 -21.89
N LYS A 390 13.86 17.27 -22.89
CA LYS A 390 15.04 18.09 -23.23
C LYS A 390 15.67 18.79 -22.02
N SER A 391 14.86 19.27 -21.08
CA SER A 391 15.30 19.93 -19.84
C SER A 391 16.11 19.03 -18.88
N ARG A 392 16.07 17.70 -19.05
CA ARG A 392 16.74 16.71 -18.19
C ARG A 392 17.72 15.82 -18.96
N PHE A 393 17.90 16.03 -20.27
CA PHE A 393 18.67 15.14 -21.14
C PHE A 393 20.15 15.10 -20.77
N ALA A 394 20.81 16.24 -20.56
CA ALA A 394 22.25 16.30 -20.30
C ALA A 394 22.67 15.54 -19.02
N LEU A 395 21.90 15.69 -17.93
CA LEU A 395 22.18 14.98 -16.68
C LEU A 395 21.90 13.48 -16.81
N HIS A 396 20.82 13.12 -17.52
CA HIS A 396 20.48 11.74 -17.78
C HIS A 396 21.52 11.04 -18.66
N GLU A 397 22.00 11.70 -19.71
CA GLU A 397 22.98 11.17 -20.66
C GLU A 397 24.28 10.78 -19.97
N ILE A 398 24.87 11.68 -19.18
CA ILE A 398 26.12 11.43 -18.46
C ILE A 398 25.95 10.29 -17.45
N GLN A 399 24.86 10.28 -16.67
CA GLN A 399 24.64 9.26 -15.64
C GLN A 399 24.33 7.90 -16.26
N CYS A 400 23.52 7.88 -17.32
CA CYS A 400 23.11 6.65 -18.00
C CYS A 400 24.27 6.00 -18.74
N MET A 401 25.08 6.77 -19.47
CA MET A 401 26.28 6.25 -20.16
C MET A 401 27.32 5.70 -19.18
N ARG A 402 27.45 6.31 -18.00
CA ARG A 402 28.43 5.89 -16.99
C ARG A 402 28.02 4.60 -16.30
N LEU A 403 26.79 4.55 -15.80
CA LEU A 403 26.36 3.48 -14.91
C LEU A 403 25.68 2.32 -15.62
N ASN A 404 25.11 2.53 -16.80
CA ASN A 404 24.25 1.55 -17.44
C ASN A 404 24.80 1.06 -18.77
N ILE A 405 24.36 -0.13 -19.16
CA ILE A 405 24.56 -0.77 -20.45
C ILE A 405 23.22 -1.31 -20.95
N TRP A 406 23.02 -1.32 -22.26
CA TRP A 406 21.86 -1.93 -22.88
C TRP A 406 22.13 -3.39 -23.17
N CYS A 407 21.22 -4.29 -22.77
CA CYS A 407 21.25 -5.67 -23.25
C CYS A 407 20.34 -5.83 -24.46
N THR A 408 20.91 -6.40 -25.53
CA THR A 408 20.25 -6.67 -26.80
C THR A 408 19.30 -7.86 -26.77
N GLU A 409 19.39 -8.73 -25.75
CA GLU A 409 18.54 -9.92 -25.63
C GLU A 409 17.26 -9.65 -24.83
N CYS A 410 17.33 -8.92 -23.70
CA CYS A 410 16.12 -8.57 -22.92
C CYS A 410 15.56 -7.17 -23.19
N ASN A 411 16.18 -6.38 -24.08
CA ASN A 411 15.83 -4.98 -24.30
C ASN A 411 15.75 -4.17 -22.99
N GLY A 412 16.68 -4.46 -22.07
CA GLY A 412 16.74 -3.93 -20.72
C GLY A 412 17.97 -3.06 -20.50
N VAL A 413 17.85 -2.13 -19.55
CA VAL A 413 18.94 -1.28 -19.09
C VAL A 413 19.51 -1.90 -17.83
N ILE A 414 20.77 -2.33 -17.89
CA ILE A 414 21.46 -3.03 -16.79
C ILE A 414 22.57 -2.14 -16.29
N ARG A 415 22.86 -2.18 -14.99
CA ARG A 415 24.02 -1.47 -14.47
C ARG A 415 25.30 -2.21 -14.86
N LYS A 416 26.37 -1.49 -15.20
CA LYS A 416 27.65 -2.10 -15.57
C LYS A 416 28.22 -3.04 -14.48
N VAL A 417 27.94 -2.74 -13.21
CA VAL A 417 28.31 -3.60 -12.07
C VAL A 417 27.58 -4.95 -12.10
N ASP A 418 26.33 -4.96 -12.54
CA ASP A 418 25.46 -6.14 -12.58
C ASP A 418 25.54 -6.88 -13.94
N ALA A 419 26.19 -6.28 -14.94
CA ALA A 419 26.33 -6.85 -16.28
C ALA A 419 27.06 -8.20 -16.28
N LYS A 420 27.95 -8.45 -15.30
CA LYS A 420 28.63 -9.74 -15.16
C LYS A 420 27.72 -10.87 -14.66
N ARG A 421 26.70 -10.52 -13.88
CA ARG A 421 25.74 -11.49 -13.32
C ARG A 421 24.52 -11.66 -14.22
N HIS A 422 24.22 -10.68 -15.07
CA HIS A 422 23.12 -10.74 -16.01
C HIS A 422 23.38 -11.76 -17.14
N SER A 423 22.55 -12.79 -17.22
CA SER A 423 22.58 -13.75 -18.33
C SER A 423 21.17 -14.18 -18.74
N HIS A 424 21.02 -14.71 -19.95
CA HIS A 424 19.75 -15.21 -20.46
C HIS A 424 19.82 -16.71 -20.65
N CYS A 425 18.72 -17.39 -20.32
CA CYS A 425 18.59 -18.79 -20.68
C CYS A 425 18.38 -18.91 -22.19
N LYS A 426 19.23 -19.71 -22.87
CA LYS A 426 19.15 -19.94 -24.31
C LYS A 426 17.87 -20.66 -24.77
N LYS A 427 17.17 -21.34 -23.85
CA LYS A 427 15.94 -22.10 -24.15
C LYS A 427 14.66 -21.29 -23.98
N CYS A 428 14.52 -20.54 -22.88
CA CYS A 428 13.29 -19.76 -22.60
C CYS A 428 13.46 -18.24 -22.63
N GLY A 429 14.68 -17.72 -22.81
CA GLY A 429 14.96 -16.27 -22.81
C GLY A 429 14.78 -15.58 -21.45
N LYS A 430 14.45 -16.32 -20.38
CA LYS A 430 14.33 -15.75 -19.03
C LYS A 430 15.68 -15.21 -18.58
N VAL A 431 15.64 -14.05 -17.90
CA VAL A 431 16.81 -13.46 -17.26
C VAL A 431 17.12 -14.25 -16.00
N VAL A 432 18.34 -14.79 -15.93
CA VAL A 432 18.82 -15.57 -14.80
C VAL A 432 20.22 -15.10 -14.45
N ASN A 433 20.58 -15.13 -13.18
CA ASN A 433 21.96 -14.88 -12.80
C ASN A 433 22.87 -15.95 -13.38
N LYS A 434 24.07 -15.58 -13.82
CA LYS A 434 25.04 -16.53 -14.37
C LYS A 434 25.32 -17.70 -13.41
N ASP A 435 25.37 -17.40 -12.12
CA ASP A 435 25.63 -18.38 -11.04
C ASP A 435 24.44 -19.34 -10.81
N GLU A 436 23.23 -18.95 -11.20
CA GLU A 436 21.98 -19.71 -11.02
C GLU A 436 21.47 -20.31 -12.34
N MET A 437 22.25 -20.20 -13.42
CA MET A 437 21.83 -20.70 -14.74
C MET A 437 21.65 -22.22 -14.71
N GLN A 438 22.52 -22.94 -13.99
CA GLN A 438 22.45 -24.39 -13.91
C GLN A 438 21.21 -24.87 -13.15
N THR A 439 20.91 -24.25 -12.01
CA THR A 439 19.71 -24.58 -11.24
C THR A 439 18.44 -24.28 -12.04
N HIS A 440 18.40 -23.16 -12.78
CA HIS A 440 17.32 -22.86 -13.72
C HIS A 440 17.17 -23.93 -14.80
N MET A 441 18.26 -24.38 -15.42
CA MET A 441 18.22 -25.46 -16.42
C MET A 441 17.65 -26.76 -15.84
N ASP A 442 18.01 -27.07 -14.59
CA ASP A 442 17.55 -28.27 -13.91
C ASP A 442 16.08 -28.22 -13.48
N THR A 443 15.58 -27.05 -13.07
CA THR A 443 14.20 -26.89 -12.59
C THR A 443 13.19 -26.63 -13.69
N GLU A 444 13.59 -25.97 -14.79
CA GLU A 444 12.68 -25.54 -15.85
C GLU A 444 12.81 -26.38 -17.11
N HIS A 445 14.03 -26.77 -17.49
CA HIS A 445 14.34 -27.34 -18.81
C HIS A 445 14.82 -28.80 -18.80
N LYS A 446 14.97 -29.40 -17.62
CA LYS A 446 15.34 -30.79 -17.48
C LYS A 446 14.23 -31.66 -18.06
N LEU A 447 14.61 -32.55 -18.98
CA LEU A 447 13.67 -33.51 -19.54
C LEU A 447 13.38 -34.58 -18.49
N ILE A 448 12.12 -34.64 -18.07
CA ILE A 448 11.61 -35.64 -17.13
C ILE A 448 10.74 -36.61 -17.92
N ARG A 449 10.92 -37.91 -17.71
CA ARG A 449 10.09 -38.95 -18.32
C ARG A 449 8.80 -39.12 -17.49
N CYS A 450 7.65 -38.99 -18.14
CA CYS A 450 6.34 -39.24 -17.56
C CYS A 450 6.03 -40.75 -17.50
N VAL A 451 5.12 -41.15 -16.61
CA VAL A 451 4.62 -42.53 -16.46
C VAL A 451 3.95 -43.05 -17.75
N CYS A 452 3.46 -42.17 -18.61
CA CYS A 452 2.94 -42.52 -19.93
C CYS A 452 4.03 -42.82 -20.98
N GLY A 453 5.32 -42.72 -20.61
CA GLY A 453 6.47 -42.99 -21.48
C GLY A 453 6.99 -41.79 -22.28
N ARG A 454 6.24 -40.68 -22.35
CA ARG A 454 6.67 -39.44 -23.03
C ARG A 454 7.56 -38.58 -22.12
N SER A 455 8.49 -37.82 -22.70
CA SER A 455 9.38 -36.93 -21.96
C SER A 455 9.01 -35.48 -22.19
N PHE A 456 8.97 -34.69 -21.12
CA PHE A 456 8.60 -33.26 -21.15
C PHE A 456 9.63 -32.46 -20.37
N GLU A 457 9.74 -31.16 -20.67
CA GLU A 457 10.50 -30.25 -19.81
C GLU A 457 9.85 -30.14 -18.42
N ALA A 458 10.65 -29.87 -17.39
CA ALA A 458 10.21 -29.89 -16.01
C ALA A 458 9.07 -28.89 -15.73
N ASN A 459 9.08 -27.73 -16.40
CA ASN A 459 8.01 -26.71 -16.32
C ASN A 459 6.66 -27.17 -16.93
N GLU A 460 6.67 -28.08 -17.90
CA GLU A 460 5.48 -28.57 -18.61
C GLU A 460 4.92 -29.86 -18.00
N MET A 461 5.72 -30.56 -17.19
CA MET A 461 5.38 -31.86 -16.62
C MET A 461 4.10 -31.85 -15.76
N GLU A 462 3.86 -30.79 -15.01
CA GLU A 462 2.68 -30.67 -14.15
C GLU A 462 1.38 -30.46 -14.95
N SER A 463 1.45 -29.64 -16.01
CA SER A 463 0.36 -29.45 -16.97
C SER A 463 0.04 -30.75 -17.71
N HIS A 464 1.06 -31.47 -18.18
CA HIS A 464 0.87 -32.76 -18.83
C HIS A 464 0.19 -33.77 -17.89
N LYS A 465 0.69 -33.93 -16.64
CA LYS A 465 0.14 -34.89 -15.66
C LYS A 465 -1.32 -34.62 -15.31
N SER A 466 -1.75 -33.37 -15.29
CA SER A 466 -3.10 -32.98 -14.89
C SER A 466 -4.11 -32.97 -16.04
N LEU A 467 -3.71 -32.57 -17.24
CA LEU A 467 -4.63 -32.31 -18.35
C LEU A 467 -4.56 -33.34 -19.49
N GLU A 468 -3.36 -33.81 -19.84
CA GLU A 468 -3.15 -34.52 -21.10
C GLU A 468 -2.75 -35.99 -20.94
N CYS A 469 -2.12 -36.35 -19.82
CA CYS A 469 -1.59 -37.69 -19.62
C CYS A 469 -2.70 -38.76 -19.70
N PRO A 470 -2.61 -39.76 -20.59
CA PRO A 470 -3.62 -40.84 -20.70
C PRO A 470 -3.77 -41.64 -19.40
N ARG A 471 -2.69 -41.73 -18.62
CA ARG A 471 -2.62 -42.42 -17.33
C ARG A 471 -3.02 -41.57 -16.13
N ARG A 472 -3.46 -40.32 -16.34
CA ARG A 472 -3.95 -39.47 -15.25
C ARG A 472 -5.17 -40.09 -14.60
N GLN A 473 -5.24 -40.00 -13.27
CA GLN A 473 -6.30 -40.61 -12.48
C GLN A 473 -7.51 -39.69 -12.42
N LEU A 474 -8.66 -40.18 -12.87
CA LEU A 474 -9.95 -39.48 -12.86
C LEU A 474 -10.98 -40.28 -12.06
N ASN A 475 -11.85 -39.59 -11.35
CA ASN A 475 -12.94 -40.25 -10.62
C ASN A 475 -14.05 -40.67 -11.59
N CYS A 476 -14.58 -41.87 -11.41
CA CYS A 476 -15.85 -42.27 -12.03
C CYS A 476 -17.00 -41.41 -11.49
N ARG A 477 -17.88 -40.92 -12.36
CA ARG A 477 -19.05 -40.13 -11.93
C ARG A 477 -20.12 -40.90 -11.14
N TYR A 478 -20.06 -42.25 -11.17
CA TYR A 478 -21.07 -43.13 -10.59
C TYR A 478 -20.62 -43.84 -9.31
N CYS A 479 -19.36 -44.30 -9.23
CA CYS A 479 -18.82 -44.99 -8.05
C CYS A 479 -17.64 -44.26 -7.38
N SER A 480 -17.18 -43.14 -7.96
CA SER A 480 -16.08 -42.32 -7.43
C SER A 480 -14.71 -43.01 -7.31
N VAL A 481 -14.55 -44.23 -7.85
CA VAL A 481 -13.25 -44.91 -7.95
C VAL A 481 -12.34 -44.16 -8.93
N LYS A 482 -11.04 -44.08 -8.60
CA LYS A 482 -10.00 -43.50 -9.45
C LYS A 482 -9.63 -44.49 -10.56
N VAL A 483 -9.78 -44.05 -11.80
CA VAL A 483 -9.50 -44.83 -13.01
C VAL A 483 -8.61 -44.01 -13.94
N ALA A 484 -7.74 -44.65 -14.71
CA ALA A 484 -6.96 -43.96 -15.73
C ALA A 484 -7.88 -43.27 -16.76
N ALA A 485 -7.47 -42.12 -17.30
CA ALA A 485 -8.31 -41.35 -18.22
C ALA A 485 -8.65 -42.12 -19.50
N GLU A 486 -7.75 -42.98 -19.98
CA GLU A 486 -8.01 -43.86 -21.12
C GLU A 486 -9.13 -44.89 -20.84
N ASP A 487 -9.17 -45.45 -19.64
CA ASP A 487 -10.14 -46.49 -19.25
C ASP A 487 -11.46 -45.92 -18.71
N LYS A 488 -11.51 -44.61 -18.44
CA LYS A 488 -12.67 -43.96 -17.81
C LYS A 488 -13.96 -44.14 -18.60
N ALA A 489 -13.91 -44.04 -19.94
CA ALA A 489 -15.11 -44.18 -20.77
C ALA A 489 -15.68 -45.61 -20.69
N GLY A 490 -14.82 -46.62 -20.78
CA GLY A 490 -15.22 -48.03 -20.63
C GLY A 490 -15.75 -48.33 -19.24
N HIS A 491 -15.08 -47.82 -18.21
CA HIS A 491 -15.52 -47.96 -16.82
C HIS A 491 -16.86 -47.27 -16.55
N GLU A 492 -17.08 -46.05 -17.05
CA GLU A 492 -18.36 -45.33 -16.89
C GLU A 492 -19.52 -46.04 -17.61
N MET A 493 -19.27 -46.68 -18.75
CA MET A 493 -20.28 -47.47 -19.47
C MET A 493 -20.73 -48.70 -18.66
N VAL A 494 -19.79 -49.48 -18.13
CA VAL A 494 -20.09 -50.67 -17.32
C VAL A 494 -20.69 -50.27 -15.97
N CYS A 495 -20.09 -49.30 -15.29
CA CYS A 495 -20.54 -48.84 -13.98
C CYS A 495 -21.91 -48.15 -14.04
N GLY A 496 -22.18 -47.37 -15.10
CA GLY A 496 -23.48 -46.72 -15.32
C GLY A 496 -24.59 -47.66 -15.80
N GLY A 497 -24.20 -48.81 -16.39
CA GLY A 497 -25.11 -49.89 -16.82
C GLY A 497 -25.57 -50.82 -15.70
N ARG A 498 -24.96 -50.76 -14.51
CA ARG A 498 -25.43 -51.51 -13.33
C ARG A 498 -26.74 -50.93 -12.82
N SER A 499 -27.67 -51.81 -12.47
CA SER A 499 -28.84 -51.45 -11.68
C SER A 499 -28.39 -51.02 -10.29
N CYS A 500 -29.13 -50.10 -9.68
CA CYS A 500 -29.03 -49.72 -8.28
C CYS A 500 -30.46 -49.53 -7.75
N THR A 501 -30.66 -49.75 -6.46
CA THR A 501 -31.97 -49.55 -5.82
C THR A 501 -32.10 -48.10 -5.37
N CYS A 502 -33.19 -47.44 -5.74
CA CYS A 502 -33.52 -46.12 -5.20
C CYS A 502 -33.76 -46.21 -3.69
N ARG A 503 -33.11 -45.36 -2.88
CA ARG A 503 -33.30 -45.37 -1.42
C ARG A 503 -34.65 -44.82 -0.94
N ILE A 504 -35.44 -44.18 -1.80
CA ILE A 504 -36.72 -43.56 -1.43
C ILE A 504 -37.91 -44.45 -1.78
N CYS A 505 -37.94 -45.00 -3.00
CA CYS A 505 -39.02 -45.89 -3.44
C CYS A 505 -38.61 -47.36 -3.59
N HIS A 506 -37.34 -47.71 -3.33
CA HIS A 506 -36.79 -49.07 -3.45
C HIS A 506 -36.84 -49.70 -4.84
N GLU A 507 -37.26 -48.95 -5.86
CA GLU A 507 -37.30 -49.39 -7.25
C GLU A 507 -35.89 -49.59 -7.82
N ARG A 508 -35.71 -50.64 -8.65
CA ARG A 508 -34.44 -50.87 -9.35
C ARG A 508 -34.33 -49.97 -10.58
N VAL A 509 -33.33 -49.10 -10.57
CA VAL A 509 -33.04 -48.17 -11.66
C VAL A 509 -31.58 -48.25 -12.09
N LEU A 510 -31.28 -47.99 -13.35
CA LEU A 510 -29.89 -47.95 -13.81
C LEU A 510 -29.13 -46.78 -13.14
N ARG A 511 -27.87 -46.98 -12.74
CA ARG A 511 -27.03 -45.92 -12.13
C ARG A 511 -26.99 -44.64 -12.97
N ARG A 512 -26.87 -44.77 -14.29
CA ARG A 512 -26.93 -43.62 -15.21
C ARG A 512 -28.28 -42.89 -15.24
N GLY A 513 -29.36 -43.59 -14.89
CA GLY A 513 -30.73 -43.09 -14.87
C GLY A 513 -31.20 -42.59 -13.50
N LEU A 514 -30.43 -42.82 -12.43
CA LEU A 514 -30.81 -42.47 -11.06
C LEU A 514 -31.09 -40.96 -10.90
N GLY A 515 -30.26 -40.10 -11.49
CA GLY A 515 -30.49 -38.64 -11.44
C GLY A 515 -31.80 -38.21 -12.12
N ARG A 516 -32.18 -38.87 -13.23
CA ARG A 516 -33.47 -38.63 -13.90
C ARG A 516 -34.64 -39.17 -13.09
N HIS A 517 -34.49 -40.35 -12.50
CA HIS A 517 -35.48 -40.94 -11.61
C HIS A 517 -35.76 -40.03 -10.40
N MET A 518 -34.71 -39.51 -9.75
CA MET A 518 -34.85 -38.59 -8.62
C MET A 518 -35.54 -37.27 -9.00
N ALA A 519 -35.31 -36.77 -10.21
CA ALA A 519 -35.96 -35.55 -10.69
C ALA A 519 -37.43 -35.74 -11.06
N VAL A 520 -37.77 -36.85 -11.71
CA VAL A 520 -39.13 -37.09 -12.21
C VAL A 520 -40.04 -37.67 -11.12
N VAL A 521 -39.55 -38.66 -10.37
CA VAL A 521 -40.35 -39.40 -9.38
C VAL A 521 -40.33 -38.70 -8.02
N HIS A 522 -39.19 -38.16 -7.61
CA HIS A 522 -39.01 -37.55 -6.29
C HIS A 522 -38.93 -36.02 -6.32
N LYS A 523 -39.05 -35.38 -7.50
CA LYS A 523 -38.96 -33.91 -7.67
C LYS A 523 -37.69 -33.30 -7.05
N MET A 524 -36.60 -34.07 -6.96
CA MET A 524 -35.31 -33.62 -6.43
C MET A 524 -34.38 -33.13 -7.53
N ASN A 525 -33.64 -32.05 -7.28
CA ASN A 525 -32.75 -31.47 -8.28
C ASN A 525 -31.53 -32.39 -8.54
N PRO A 526 -31.34 -32.90 -9.77
CA PRO A 526 -30.23 -33.80 -10.10
C PRO A 526 -28.84 -33.18 -9.92
N SER A 527 -28.74 -31.85 -9.89
CA SER A 527 -27.46 -31.12 -9.72
C SER A 527 -26.87 -31.21 -8.32
N LEU A 528 -27.69 -31.60 -7.33
CA LEU A 528 -27.31 -31.71 -5.91
C LEU A 528 -27.06 -33.15 -5.47
N LEU A 529 -27.18 -34.12 -6.39
CA LEU A 529 -27.12 -35.55 -6.08
C LEU A 529 -25.76 -36.12 -6.48
N ASN A 530 -24.91 -36.42 -5.50
CA ASN A 530 -23.81 -37.35 -5.70
C ASN A 530 -24.43 -38.76 -5.87
N THR A 531 -24.43 -39.30 -7.09
CA THR A 531 -25.11 -40.60 -7.37
C THR A 531 -24.61 -41.76 -6.51
N ALA A 532 -23.39 -41.67 -5.96
CA ALA A 532 -22.83 -42.63 -5.02
C ALA A 532 -23.50 -42.61 -3.62
N GLU A 533 -24.02 -41.46 -3.19
CA GLU A 533 -24.61 -41.30 -1.84
C GLU A 533 -26.03 -41.84 -1.71
N PHE A 534 -26.70 -42.14 -2.82
CA PHE A 534 -28.11 -42.54 -2.84
C PHE A 534 -28.37 -43.94 -3.41
N ALA A 535 -27.33 -44.69 -3.76
CA ALA A 535 -27.41 -46.13 -4.08
C ALA A 535 -27.36 -46.96 -2.79
N GLY A 536 -28.19 -48.00 -2.63
CA GLY A 536 -28.26 -48.82 -1.40
C GLY A 536 -26.91 -49.40 -0.91
N PRO A 537 -26.78 -49.72 0.39
CA PRO A 537 -25.50 -50.06 1.03
C PRO A 537 -24.79 -51.34 0.54
N GLU A 538 -25.43 -52.21 -0.26
CA GLU A 538 -24.85 -53.51 -0.63
C GLU A 538 -24.06 -53.56 -1.95
N GLU A 539 -24.08 -52.52 -2.80
CA GLU A 539 -23.47 -52.61 -4.14
C GLU A 539 -22.20 -51.74 -4.35
N VAL A 540 -21.65 -51.18 -3.28
CA VAL A 540 -20.40 -50.38 -3.32
C VAL A 540 -19.18 -51.20 -2.91
N ARG A 541 -19.34 -52.42 -2.39
CA ARG A 541 -18.24 -53.26 -1.86
C ARG A 541 -17.59 -54.22 -2.83
N ASN A 542 -18.15 -54.46 -4.02
CA ASN A 542 -17.52 -55.33 -5.03
C ASN A 542 -16.91 -54.50 -6.16
N HIS A 543 -15.77 -53.87 -5.88
CA HIS A 543 -14.79 -53.43 -6.87
C HIS A 543 -13.40 -53.29 -6.29
#